data_AF-A0ABD3JXE2-F1
#
_entry.id   AF-A0ABD3JXE2-F1
#
_cell.length_a   1.000
_cell.length_b   1.000
_cell.length_c   1.000
_cell.angle_alpha   90.00
_cell.angle_beta   90.00
_cell.angle_gamma   90.00
#
_symmetry.space_group_name_H-M   'P 1'
#
loop_
_entity.id
_entity.type
_entity.pdbx_description
1 polymer ?
#
loop_
_entity_poly.entity_id
_entity_poly.type
_entity_poly.pdbx_seq_one_letter_code
_entity_poly.pdbx_strand_id
1 'polypeptide(L)'
;MAGAWVALDARSGELLWSTANPSNENAPAPVSVANGVIFAGSVAPEGPVYAMDAETGKILWSYNSGATLYGGKSISCGCIYHGNGNKLGLAAPLHLTWTGGTDLYALCVK
;
A
#
# COMPACT_ATOMS: atom_id res chain seq x y z
N MET A 1 2.42 -9.74 -12.08
CA MET A 1 1.16 -9.12 -12.55
C MET A 1 1.24 -7.65 -12.19
N ALA A 2 0.91 -6.72 -13.10
CA ALA A 2 1.04 -5.29 -12.82
C ALA A 2 -0.26 -4.71 -12.27
N GLY A 3 -0.21 -4.10 -11.09
CA GLY A 3 -1.32 -3.33 -10.51
C GLY A 3 -1.26 -1.84 -10.87
N ALA A 4 -2.39 -1.15 -10.74
CA ALA A 4 -2.48 0.31 -10.84
C ALA A 4 -3.56 0.83 -9.87
N TRP A 5 -3.44 2.08 -9.46
CA TRP A 5 -4.48 2.81 -8.74
C TRP A 5 -5.18 3.76 -9.70
N VAL A 6 -6.50 3.85 -9.58
CA VAL A 6 -7.32 4.69 -10.45
C VAL A 6 -8.26 5.54 -9.60
N ALA A 7 -8.51 6.77 -10.05
CA ALA A 7 -9.63 7.57 -9.56
C ALA A 7 -10.66 7.75 -10.65
N LEU A 8 -11.92 7.60 -10.27
CA LEU A 8 -13.07 7.80 -11.14
C LEU A 8 -13.95 8.91 -10.56
N ASP A 9 -14.61 9.66 -11.43
CA ASP A 9 -15.68 10.55 -11.01
C ASP A 9 -16.84 9.72 -10.43
N ALA A 10 -17.32 10.08 -9.26
CA ALA A 10 -18.34 9.29 -8.55
C ALA A 10 -19.73 9.33 -9.21
N ARG A 11 -19.99 10.32 -10.07
CA ARG A 11 -21.28 10.51 -10.76
C ARG A 11 -21.27 9.91 -12.16
N SER A 12 -20.21 10.14 -12.93
CA SER A 12 -20.10 9.71 -14.33
C SER A 12 -19.32 8.39 -14.49
N GLY A 13 -18.48 8.02 -13.52
CA GLY A 13 -17.55 6.90 -13.65
C GLY A 13 -16.37 7.18 -14.59
N GLU A 14 -16.19 8.43 -15.03
CA GLU A 14 -15.09 8.81 -15.91
C GLU A 14 -13.74 8.71 -15.19
N LEU A 15 -12.73 8.24 -15.91
CA LEU A 15 -11.38 8.14 -15.39
C LEU A 15 -10.78 9.54 -15.21
N LEU A 16 -10.49 9.91 -13.95
CA LEU A 16 -9.82 11.17 -13.61
C LEU A 16 -8.30 11.01 -13.77
N TRP A 17 -7.74 9.94 -13.21
CA TRP A 17 -6.33 9.59 -13.34
C TRP A 17 -6.08 8.11 -13.10
N SER A 18 -4.92 7.65 -13.57
CA SER A 18 -4.40 6.30 -13.33
C SER A 18 -2.90 6.36 -13.05
N THR A 19 -2.48 5.68 -11.99
CA THR A 19 -1.08 5.60 -11.56
C THR A 19 -0.67 4.14 -11.49
N ALA A 20 0.28 3.75 -12.34
CA ALA A 20 0.83 2.39 -12.32
C ALA A 20 1.58 2.14 -11.00
N ASN A 21 1.46 0.92 -10.46
CA ASN A 21 2.22 0.51 -9.30
C ASN A 21 3.72 0.45 -9.66
N PRO A 22 4.59 1.30 -9.08
CA PRO A 22 6.00 1.34 -9.43
C PRO A 22 6.74 0.02 -9.15
N SER A 23 6.24 -0.79 -8.21
CA SER A 23 6.83 -2.09 -7.91
C SER A 23 6.45 -3.19 -8.91
N ASN A 24 5.67 -2.86 -9.96
CA ASN A 24 5.18 -3.78 -10.98
C ASN A 24 4.53 -5.06 -10.42
N GLU A 25 3.87 -4.92 -9.27
CA GLU A 25 3.19 -5.99 -8.56
C GLU A 25 1.71 -5.68 -8.37
N ASN A 26 0.96 -6.66 -7.89
CA ASN A 26 -0.43 -6.44 -7.53
C ASN A 26 -0.55 -5.44 -6.37
N ALA A 27 -1.67 -4.71 -6.35
CA ALA A 27 -2.03 -3.81 -5.26
C ALA A 27 -3.45 -4.14 -4.75
N PRO A 28 -3.67 -5.34 -4.18
CA PRO A 28 -4.99 -5.78 -3.75
C PRO A 28 -5.47 -5.09 -2.47
N ALA A 29 -4.56 -4.41 -1.76
CA ALA A 29 -4.87 -3.72 -0.52
C ALA A 29 -5.76 -2.50 -0.77
N PRO A 30 -6.83 -2.29 0.03
CA PRO A 30 -7.61 -1.07 0.02
C PRO A 30 -6.73 0.19 0.11
N VAL A 31 -7.15 1.24 -0.59
CA VAL A 31 -6.59 2.58 -0.48
C VAL A 31 -7.32 3.37 0.61
N SER A 32 -6.62 4.29 1.25
CA SER A 32 -7.19 5.18 2.27
C SER A 32 -6.86 6.62 1.91
N VAL A 33 -7.79 7.55 2.13
CA VAL A 33 -7.61 8.96 1.77
C VAL A 33 -7.73 9.82 3.03
N ALA A 34 -6.78 10.72 3.23
CA ALA A 34 -6.85 11.74 4.29
C ALA A 34 -6.13 13.01 3.85
N ASN A 35 -6.74 14.17 4.12
CA ASN A 35 -6.16 15.49 3.83
C ASN A 35 -5.64 15.64 2.39
N GLY A 36 -6.36 15.11 1.40
CA GLY A 36 -5.96 15.17 -0.01
C GLY A 36 -4.83 14.21 -0.41
N VAL A 37 -4.43 13.30 0.47
CA VAL A 37 -3.40 12.29 0.21
C VAL A 37 -3.99 10.89 0.26
N ILE A 38 -3.71 10.10 -0.77
CA ILE A 38 -4.07 8.69 -0.90
C ILE A 38 -2.90 7.85 -0.43
N PHE A 39 -3.17 6.89 0.44
CA PHE A 39 -2.22 5.91 0.91
C PHE A 39 -2.56 4.55 0.32
N ALA A 40 -1.65 4.04 -0.50
CA ALA A 40 -1.80 2.81 -1.24
C ALA A 40 -0.66 1.84 -0.93
N GLY A 41 -0.93 0.53 -0.93
CA GLY A 41 0.08 -0.49 -0.61
C GLY A 41 0.21 -1.50 -1.75
N SER A 42 1.41 -2.05 -1.90
CA SER A 42 1.73 -3.10 -2.86
C SER A 42 2.07 -4.41 -2.15
N VAL A 43 1.76 -5.55 -2.78
CA VAL A 43 2.19 -6.88 -2.28
C VAL A 43 3.60 -7.27 -2.71
N ALA A 44 4.38 -6.34 -3.27
CA ALA A 44 5.80 -6.58 -3.48
C ALA A 44 6.50 -7.03 -2.18
N PRO A 45 7.60 -7.80 -2.24
CA PRO A 45 8.26 -8.36 -1.06
C PRO A 45 8.59 -7.32 0.03
N GLU A 46 9.01 -6.12 -0.38
CA GLU A 46 9.35 -5.00 0.51
C GLU A 46 8.12 -4.26 1.07
N GLY A 47 6.92 -4.57 0.56
CA GLY A 47 5.67 -3.92 0.92
C GLY A 47 5.71 -2.40 0.87
N PRO A 48 5.99 -1.79 -0.30
CA PRO A 48 6.01 -0.35 -0.39
C PRO A 48 4.60 0.22 -0.16
N VAL A 49 4.55 1.25 0.67
CA VAL A 49 3.42 2.16 0.84
C VAL A 49 3.73 3.40 0.02
N TYR A 50 2.79 3.81 -0.83
CA TYR A 50 2.86 5.02 -1.62
C TYR A 50 1.88 6.04 -1.08
N ALA A 51 2.34 7.27 -0.86
CA ALA A 51 1.47 8.42 -0.69
C ALA A 51 1.34 9.14 -2.03
N MET A 52 0.12 9.37 -2.45
CA MET A 52 -0.20 10.01 -3.72
C MET A 52 -1.11 11.21 -3.48
N ASP A 53 -0.93 12.25 -4.28
CA ASP A 53 -1.87 13.36 -4.35
C ASP A 53 -3.23 12.87 -4.88
N ALA A 54 -4.31 13.17 -4.18
CA ALA A 54 -5.63 12.62 -4.51
C ALA A 54 -6.23 13.22 -5.79
N GLU A 55 -5.85 14.45 -6.15
CA GLU A 55 -6.38 15.13 -7.34
C GLU A 55 -5.67 14.69 -8.60
N THR A 56 -4.35 14.45 -8.51
CA THR A 56 -3.49 14.20 -9.68
C THR A 56 -3.00 12.77 -9.80
N GLY A 57 -3.10 11.97 -8.74
CA GLY A 57 -2.52 10.62 -8.67
C GLY A 57 -0.99 10.59 -8.58
N LYS A 58 -0.34 11.75 -8.47
CA LYS A 58 1.12 11.84 -8.42
C LYS A 58 1.66 11.28 -7.11
N ILE A 59 2.64 10.39 -7.19
CA ILE A 59 3.36 9.88 -6.00
C ILE A 59 4.15 11.02 -5.36
N LEU A 60 3.82 11.32 -4.09
CA LEU A 60 4.49 12.31 -3.25
C LEU A 60 5.70 11.69 -2.55
N TRP A 61 5.54 10.48 -2.02
CA TRP A 61 6.62 9.71 -1.39
C TRP A 61 6.29 8.21 -1.36
N SER A 62 7.30 7.40 -1.06
CA SER A 62 7.15 5.96 -0.83
C SER A 62 7.93 5.51 0.42
N TYR A 63 7.40 4.53 1.14
CA TYR A 63 8.04 3.93 2.31
C TYR A 63 7.97 2.39 2.24
N ASN A 64 9.10 1.72 2.41
CA ASN A 64 9.14 0.25 2.45
C ASN A 64 8.86 -0.24 3.86
N SER A 65 7.79 -1.01 4.02
CA SER A 65 7.43 -1.60 5.31
C SER A 65 8.21 -2.88 5.64
N GLY A 66 8.96 -3.42 4.68
CA GLY A 66 9.79 -4.62 4.83
C GLY A 66 8.97 -5.92 4.82
N ALA A 67 7.69 -5.87 4.43
CA ALA A 67 6.84 -7.04 4.36
C ALA A 67 5.61 -6.84 3.46
N THR A 68 5.14 -7.91 2.85
CA THR A 68 4.00 -7.86 1.92
C THR A 68 2.73 -7.26 2.54
N LEU A 69 2.08 -6.35 1.80
CA LEU A 69 0.91 -5.61 2.25
C LEU A 69 -0.37 -6.10 1.56
N TYR A 70 -1.05 -7.08 2.17
CA TYR A 70 -2.34 -7.59 1.70
C TYR A 70 -3.55 -6.89 2.35
N GLY A 71 -3.37 -6.30 3.52
CA GLY A 71 -4.45 -5.79 4.37
C GLY A 71 -4.95 -4.38 4.02
N GLY A 72 -6.13 -4.03 4.55
CA GLY A 72 -6.64 -2.67 4.54
C GLY A 72 -5.81 -1.73 5.41
N LYS A 73 -5.71 -0.47 4.99
CA LYS A 73 -5.14 0.61 5.79
C LYS A 73 -6.28 1.32 6.51
N SER A 74 -6.11 1.61 7.80
CA SER A 74 -7.04 2.44 8.59
C SER A 74 -6.39 3.77 8.91
N ILE A 75 -7.10 4.88 8.77
CA ILE A 75 -6.57 6.21 9.09
C ILE A 75 -7.34 6.77 10.28
N SER A 76 -6.61 7.22 11.30
CA SER A 76 -7.16 7.99 12.41
C SER A 76 -6.15 9.02 12.89
N CYS A 77 -6.60 10.26 13.10
CA CYS A 77 -5.80 11.37 13.66
C CYS A 77 -4.48 11.64 12.93
N GLY A 78 -4.46 11.56 11.59
CA GLY A 78 -3.23 11.75 10.80
C GLY A 78 -2.27 10.56 10.82
N CYS A 79 -2.64 9.44 11.45
CA CYS A 79 -1.87 8.22 11.45
C CYS A 79 -2.53 7.14 10.59
N ILE A 80 -1.74 6.51 9.72
CA ILE A 80 -2.12 5.33 8.94
C ILE A 80 -1.67 4.10 9.70
N TYR A 81 -2.61 3.22 10.00
CA TYR A 81 -2.40 1.94 10.64
C TYR A 81 -2.53 0.82 9.60
N HIS A 82 -1.53 -0.06 9.54
CA HIS A 82 -1.57 -1.26 8.70
C HIS A 82 -0.93 -2.43 9.46
N GLY A 83 -1.62 -3.56 9.50
CA GLY A 83 -1.03 -4.85 9.91
C GLY A 83 -0.09 -5.43 8.86
N ASN A 84 1.00 -6.03 9.31
CA ASN A 84 1.91 -6.76 8.45
C ASN A 84 1.24 -8.05 7.93
N GLY A 85 1.36 -8.35 6.62
CA GLY A 85 0.93 -9.62 6.03
C GLY A 85 1.92 -10.73 6.36
N ASN A 86 2.73 -11.15 5.38
CA ASN A 86 3.76 -12.18 5.58
C ASN A 86 5.16 -11.60 5.36
N LYS A 87 6.10 -11.97 6.24
CA LYS A 87 7.55 -11.75 6.08
C LYS A 87 8.19 -12.99 5.44
N LEU A 88 9.10 -12.77 4.50
CA LEU A 88 9.93 -13.85 3.94
C LEU A 88 10.98 -14.25 4.99
N GLY A 89 10.97 -15.52 5.40
CA GLY A 89 11.93 -16.09 6.34
C GLY A 89 12.64 -17.30 5.75
N LEU A 90 13.83 -17.60 6.25
CA LEU A 90 14.56 -18.83 5.91
C LEU A 90 14.37 -19.84 7.06
N ALA A 91 13.71 -20.97 6.78
CA ALA A 91 13.68 -22.11 7.70
C ALA A 91 14.77 -23.11 7.30
N ALA A 92 15.42 -23.75 8.27
CA ALA A 92 16.41 -24.78 7.99
C ALA A 92 15.75 -26.06 7.41
N PRO A 93 16.34 -26.70 6.38
CA PRO A 93 17.52 -26.29 5.62
C PRO A 93 17.08 -25.47 4.38
N LEU A 94 17.16 -24.14 4.47
CA LEU A 94 16.96 -23.20 3.37
C LEU A 94 15.59 -23.29 2.64
N HIS A 95 14.52 -23.61 3.35
CA HIS A 95 13.17 -23.44 2.83
C HIS A 95 12.73 -21.98 2.98
N LEU A 96 12.33 -21.35 1.87
CA LEU A 96 11.59 -20.09 1.91
C LEU A 96 10.28 -20.33 2.65
N THR A 97 10.12 -19.67 3.78
CA THR A 97 8.92 -19.76 4.61
C THR A 97 8.27 -18.40 4.71
N TRP A 98 6.95 -18.39 4.67
CA TRP A 98 6.15 -17.20 4.95
C TRP A 98 5.82 -17.20 6.43
N THR A 99 6.40 -16.25 7.16
CA THR A 99 6.04 -16.03 8.56
C THR A 99 4.96 -14.97 8.61
N GLY A 100 3.80 -15.30 9.21
CA GLY A 100 2.75 -14.31 9.44
C GLY A 100 3.28 -13.19 10.33
N GLY A 101 3.19 -11.95 9.87
CA GLY A 101 3.53 -10.79 10.66
C GLY A 101 2.48 -10.55 11.75
N THR A 102 2.92 -10.37 12.99
CA THR A 102 2.06 -9.97 14.11
C THR A 102 2.19 -8.47 14.45
N ASP A 103 2.92 -7.73 13.62
CA ASP A 103 3.25 -6.33 13.87
C ASP A 103 2.21 -5.39 13.24
N LEU A 104 1.77 -4.40 14.02
CA LEU A 104 0.99 -3.27 13.55
C LEU A 104 1.91 -2.06 13.38
N TYR A 105 1.97 -1.50 12.17
CA TYR A 105 2.73 -0.28 11.90
C TYR A 105 1.78 0.92 11.88
N ALA A 106 2.18 1.98 12.56
CA ALA A 106 1.51 3.28 12.52
C ALA A 106 2.47 4.32 11.91
N LEU A 107 2.09 4.90 10.77
CA LEU A 107 2.79 6.04 10.18
C LEU A 107 1.96 7.30 10.39
N CYS A 108 2.43 8.20 11.24
CA CYS A 108 1.78 9.48 11.50
C CYS A 108 2.38 10.57 10.60
N VAL A 109 1.54 11.18 9.77
CA VAL A 109 1.84 12.43 9.06
C VAL A 109 1.41 13.59 9.95
N LYS A 110 2.36 14.50 10.25
CA LYS A 110 2.20 15.63 11.17
C LYS A 110 1.79 16.89 10.42
#